data_AF-A0AAU6WEH4-F1
#
_entry.id   AF-A0AAU6WEH4-F1
#
_cell.length_a   1.000
_cell.length_b   1.000
_cell.length_c   1.000
_cell.angle_alpha   90.00
_cell.angle_beta   90.00
_cell.angle_gamma   90.00
#
_symmetry.space_group_name_H-M   'P 1'
#
loop_
_entity.id
_entity.type
_entity.pdbx_description
1 polymer ?
#
loop_
_entity_poly.entity_id
_entity_poly.type
_entity_poly.pdbx_seq_one_letter_code
_entity_poly.pdbx_strand_id
1 'polypeptide(L)'
;MPLTIRELFAVADLHSSGVTKWGELELPNVPGVYCVSLAANPDSRFVDHDRYSPSPSAFAKLLSACPKASVDGVLATPSTLADRIGRFWIPNEPLLYIGMASTSIRSRVEQYYSTELGARAPHAGGWWLKTLESLDQLYVHFASCDDVSSREQTMLAAFAASVEPERRRQLFDVDRVAPFANVDIGNGQRKRHGLLNCKVSAHSTPSDTSMEPDDASPAELWVHSQPVTDKDRTRSFLRIPAESKHAFPSVAAQLQVVLDDVQVDVRWRPNGTRSGTLYVGVEYMRGLREHHERLPINVNHGIYTILSKSLDNGPH
;
A
#
# COMPACT_ATOMS: atom_id res chain seq x y z
N MET A 1 -1.64 5.96 -28.64
CA MET A 1 -3.08 6.34 -28.60
C MET A 1 -3.65 5.70 -27.34
N PRO A 2 -4.53 6.37 -26.56
CA PRO A 2 -5.08 5.79 -25.33
C PRO A 2 -5.73 4.43 -25.58
N LEU A 3 -5.51 3.49 -24.67
CA LEU A 3 -6.17 2.18 -24.71
C LEU A 3 -7.61 2.29 -24.18
N THR A 4 -8.54 1.56 -24.78
CA THR A 4 -9.83 1.31 -24.12
C THR A 4 -9.65 0.33 -22.97
N ILE A 5 -10.62 0.25 -22.06
CA ILE A 5 -10.57 -0.71 -20.94
C ILE A 5 -10.63 -2.14 -21.46
N ARG A 6 -11.41 -2.39 -22.52
CA ARG A 6 -11.46 -3.69 -23.20
C ARG A 6 -10.08 -4.08 -23.75
N GLU A 7 -9.41 -3.17 -24.45
CA GLU A 7 -8.07 -3.40 -24.99
C GLU A 7 -7.05 -3.65 -23.87
N LEU A 8 -7.13 -2.89 -22.78
CA LEU A 8 -6.25 -3.05 -21.63
C LEU A 8 -6.39 -4.44 -20.97
N PHE A 9 -7.62 -4.91 -20.77
CA PHE A 9 -7.83 -6.28 -20.28
C PHE A 9 -7.34 -7.33 -21.29
N ALA A 10 -7.60 -7.12 -22.58
CA ALA A 10 -7.16 -8.06 -23.62
C ALA A 10 -5.63 -8.19 -23.69
N VAL A 11 -4.87 -7.11 -23.50
CA VAL A 11 -3.39 -7.15 -23.44
C VAL A 11 -2.89 -7.99 -22.25
N ALA A 12 -3.70 -8.14 -21.21
CA ALA A 12 -3.42 -9.01 -20.09
C ALA A 12 -4.07 -10.40 -20.23
N ASP A 13 -4.53 -10.82 -21.41
CA ASP A 13 -5.28 -12.07 -21.65
C ASP A 13 -6.55 -12.20 -20.79
N LEU A 14 -7.24 -11.09 -20.53
CA LEU A 14 -8.46 -11.05 -19.72
C LEU A 14 -9.66 -10.59 -20.55
N HIS A 15 -10.84 -11.09 -20.17
CA HIS A 15 -12.13 -10.57 -20.60
C HIS A 15 -12.77 -9.80 -19.45
N SER A 16 -13.43 -8.68 -19.77
CA SER A 16 -14.20 -7.93 -18.78
C SER A 16 -15.28 -8.84 -18.16
N SER A 17 -15.29 -8.93 -16.84
CA SER A 17 -16.31 -9.64 -16.06
C SER A 17 -17.51 -8.74 -15.74
N GLY A 18 -17.39 -7.42 -15.91
CA GLY A 18 -18.46 -6.47 -15.67
C GLY A 18 -17.97 -5.07 -15.37
N VAL A 19 -18.95 -4.18 -15.15
CA VAL A 19 -18.77 -2.79 -14.74
C VAL A 19 -19.83 -2.44 -13.69
N THR A 20 -19.45 -1.67 -12.69
CA THR A 20 -20.38 -1.11 -11.68
C THR A 20 -20.05 0.36 -11.45
N LYS A 21 -21.02 1.15 -10.98
CA LYS A 21 -20.78 2.55 -10.66
C LYS A 21 -20.00 2.67 -9.36
N TRP A 22 -19.19 3.71 -9.22
CA TRP A 22 -18.47 3.98 -7.99
C TRP A 22 -19.44 4.17 -6.81
N GLY A 23 -19.18 3.47 -5.71
CA GLY A 23 -20.04 3.45 -4.51
C GLY A 23 -21.01 2.27 -4.49
N GLU A 24 -21.21 1.58 -5.62
CA GLU A 24 -22.01 0.36 -5.69
C GLU A 24 -21.12 -0.87 -5.43
N LEU A 25 -21.69 -1.88 -4.75
CA LEU A 25 -20.97 -3.09 -4.32
C LEU A 25 -21.32 -4.34 -5.11
N GLU A 26 -21.80 -4.16 -6.34
CA GLU A 26 -22.08 -5.23 -7.30
C GLU A 26 -20.77 -5.76 -7.93
N LEU A 27 -19.85 -6.19 -7.07
CA LEU A 27 -18.54 -6.72 -7.41
C LEU A 27 -18.42 -8.18 -6.94
N PRO A 28 -17.66 -9.01 -7.66
CA PRO A 28 -17.48 -10.40 -7.26
C PRO A 28 -16.54 -10.51 -6.06
N ASN A 29 -16.79 -11.50 -5.22
CA ASN A 29 -15.96 -11.81 -4.06
C ASN A 29 -14.87 -12.84 -4.43
N VAL A 30 -14.08 -12.51 -5.47
CA VAL A 30 -13.02 -13.37 -6.01
C VAL A 30 -11.76 -12.54 -6.32
N PRO A 31 -10.59 -13.19 -6.45
CA PRO A 31 -9.38 -12.53 -6.90
C PRO A 31 -9.52 -11.97 -8.33
N GLY A 32 -8.80 -10.88 -8.60
CA GLY A 32 -8.72 -10.33 -9.95
C GLY A 32 -8.10 -8.94 -10.01
N VAL A 33 -8.30 -8.30 -11.16
CA VAL A 33 -7.87 -6.92 -11.44
C VAL A 33 -9.07 -6.03 -11.70
N TYR A 34 -8.91 -4.74 -11.46
CA TYR A 34 -9.94 -3.75 -11.69
C TYR A 34 -9.34 -2.41 -12.16
N CYS A 35 -10.17 -1.66 -12.89
CA CYS A 35 -9.89 -0.35 -13.41
C CYS A 35 -10.93 0.64 -12.89
N VAL A 36 -10.50 1.85 -12.51
CA VAL A 36 -11.41 2.96 -12.22
C VAL A 36 -11.37 3.92 -13.40
N SER A 37 -12.54 4.26 -13.94
CA SER A 37 -12.66 5.05 -15.16
C SER A 37 -13.78 6.10 -15.08
N LEU A 38 -13.66 7.15 -15.89
CA LEU A 38 -14.72 8.13 -16.16
C LEU A 38 -15.82 7.59 -17.08
N ALA A 39 -15.62 6.44 -17.75
CA ALA A 39 -16.56 5.89 -18.72
C ALA A 39 -17.13 4.55 -18.26
N ALA A 40 -18.45 4.39 -18.40
CA ALA A 40 -19.12 3.10 -18.19
C ALA A 40 -18.88 2.12 -19.35
N ASN A 41 -18.78 2.64 -20.57
CA ASN A 41 -18.55 1.82 -21.76
C ASN A 41 -17.06 1.43 -21.82
N PRO A 42 -16.71 0.13 -21.77
CA PRO A 42 -15.31 -0.33 -21.81
C PRO A 42 -14.62 -0.08 -23.16
N ASP A 43 -15.37 0.29 -24.20
CA ASP A 43 -14.88 0.64 -25.54
C ASP A 43 -14.66 2.15 -25.72
N SER A 44 -14.98 2.97 -24.71
CA SER A 44 -14.67 4.41 -24.74
C SER A 44 -13.17 4.63 -24.72
N ARG A 45 -12.65 5.26 -25.78
CA ARG A 45 -11.24 5.64 -25.89
C ARG A 45 -10.93 7.02 -25.34
N PHE A 46 -11.93 7.90 -25.37
CA PHE A 46 -11.83 9.28 -24.90
C PHE A 46 -13.09 9.63 -24.12
N VAL A 47 -12.95 10.62 -23.24
CA VAL A 47 -14.03 11.29 -22.53
C VAL A 47 -13.88 12.80 -22.70
N ASP A 48 -14.97 13.53 -22.64
CA ASP A 48 -14.94 15.00 -22.65
C ASP A 48 -14.56 15.51 -21.24
N HIS A 49 -13.29 15.32 -20.89
CA HIS A 49 -12.74 15.67 -19.59
C HIS A 49 -11.28 16.10 -19.71
N ASP A 50 -11.10 17.31 -20.24
CA ASP A 50 -9.79 17.85 -20.57
C ASP A 50 -8.97 18.26 -19.33
N ARG A 51 -9.64 18.63 -18.24
CA ARG A 51 -9.00 19.21 -17.05
C ARG A 51 -9.30 18.42 -15.79
N TYR A 52 -8.37 18.41 -14.85
CA TYR A 52 -8.60 17.91 -13.51
C TYR A 52 -9.53 18.85 -12.73
N SER A 53 -10.59 18.29 -12.13
CA SER A 53 -11.55 19.02 -11.28
C SER A 53 -11.35 18.62 -9.82
N PRO A 54 -10.59 19.41 -9.03
CA PRO A 54 -10.31 19.10 -7.63
C PRO A 54 -11.53 19.36 -6.73
N SER A 55 -11.79 18.47 -5.77
CA SER A 55 -12.73 18.71 -4.67
C SER A 55 -12.09 19.59 -3.59
N PRO A 56 -12.53 20.84 -3.37
CA PRO A 56 -11.96 21.71 -2.35
C PRO A 56 -12.12 21.12 -0.94
N SER A 57 -13.25 20.45 -0.69
CA SER A 57 -13.53 19.82 0.60
C SER A 57 -12.63 18.60 0.87
N ALA A 58 -12.25 17.83 -0.16
CA ALA A 58 -11.30 16.75 -0.01
C ALA A 58 -9.91 17.27 0.40
N PHE A 59 -9.42 18.33 -0.24
CA PHE A 59 -8.13 18.92 0.13
C PHE A 59 -8.13 19.55 1.53
N ALA A 60 -9.23 20.20 1.93
CA ALA A 60 -9.39 20.70 3.29
C ALA A 60 -9.35 19.56 4.33
N LYS A 61 -10.07 18.46 4.08
CA LYS A 61 -10.04 17.26 4.94
C LYS A 61 -8.64 16.65 5.03
N LEU A 62 -7.94 16.53 3.90
CA LEU A 62 -6.57 16.00 3.87
C LEU A 62 -5.63 16.84 4.73
N LEU A 63 -5.67 18.17 4.62
CA LEU A 63 -4.78 19.06 5.39
C LEU A 63 -5.17 19.13 6.86
N SER A 64 -6.45 18.98 7.19
CA SER A 64 -6.89 18.82 8.57
C SER A 64 -6.32 17.55 9.20
N ALA A 65 -6.36 16.42 8.48
CA ALA A 65 -5.76 15.16 8.94
C ALA A 65 -4.22 15.19 8.93
N CYS A 66 -3.63 15.83 7.93
CA CYS A 66 -2.19 15.84 7.67
C CYS A 66 -1.65 17.29 7.64
N PRO A 67 -1.60 17.98 8.78
CA PRO A 67 -1.25 19.41 8.83
C PRO A 67 0.21 19.71 8.46
N LYS A 68 1.06 18.67 8.34
CA LYS A 68 2.46 18.79 7.91
C LYS A 68 2.67 18.37 6.45
N ALA A 69 1.60 18.14 5.69
CA ALA A 69 1.68 17.81 4.28
C ALA A 69 2.44 18.90 3.51
N SER A 70 3.35 18.50 2.63
CA SER A 70 4.18 19.44 1.88
C SER A 70 4.30 19.04 0.40
N VAL A 71 4.55 20.04 -0.43
CA VAL A 71 4.88 19.92 -1.85
C VAL A 71 6.32 20.40 -2.02
N ASP A 72 7.22 19.53 -2.45
CA ASP A 72 8.65 19.82 -2.62
C ASP A 72 9.29 20.43 -1.36
N GLY A 73 8.86 19.97 -0.19
CA GLY A 73 9.37 20.44 1.10
C GLY A 73 8.69 21.71 1.64
N VAL A 74 7.85 22.39 0.85
CA VAL A 74 7.09 23.57 1.28
C VAL A 74 5.72 23.15 1.81
N LEU A 75 5.32 23.70 2.97
CA LEU A 75 4.01 23.40 3.57
C LEU A 75 2.88 23.66 2.58
N ALA A 76 2.00 22.67 2.44
CA ALA A 76 1.00 22.70 1.39
C ALA A 76 -0.29 23.41 1.83
N THR A 77 -0.87 24.17 0.89
CA THR A 77 -2.25 24.67 0.93
C THR A 77 -3.16 23.78 0.07
N PRO A 78 -4.50 23.90 0.19
CA PRO A 78 -5.42 23.16 -0.68
C PRO A 78 -5.13 23.37 -2.17
N SER A 79 -4.85 24.61 -2.58
CA SER A 79 -4.54 24.95 -3.97
C SER A 79 -3.21 24.34 -4.42
N THR A 80 -2.15 24.45 -3.64
CA THR A 80 -0.84 23.89 -4.03
C THR A 80 -0.87 22.36 -4.18
N LEU A 81 -1.65 21.65 -3.35
CA LEU A 81 -1.87 20.21 -3.50
C LEU A 81 -2.69 19.90 -4.76
N ALA A 82 -3.79 20.63 -4.97
CA ALA A 82 -4.64 20.45 -6.14
C ALA A 82 -3.87 20.68 -7.44
N ASP A 83 -3.09 21.77 -7.50
CA ASP A 83 -2.24 22.11 -8.65
C ASP A 83 -1.19 21.02 -8.88
N ARG A 84 -0.49 20.57 -7.82
CA ARG A 84 0.51 19.51 -7.96
C ARG A 84 -0.08 18.20 -8.45
N ILE A 85 -1.19 17.75 -7.87
CA ILE A 85 -1.86 16.51 -8.29
C ILE A 85 -2.39 16.65 -9.73
N GLY A 86 -2.97 17.80 -10.07
CA GLY A 86 -3.49 18.09 -11.41
C GLY A 86 -2.45 17.99 -12.52
N ARG A 87 -1.15 18.22 -12.24
CA ARG A 87 -0.06 18.03 -13.22
C ARG A 87 0.21 16.57 -13.62
N PHE A 88 -0.51 15.62 -13.03
CA PHE A 88 -0.51 14.21 -13.43
C PHE A 88 -1.78 13.80 -14.18
N TRP A 89 -2.72 14.72 -14.39
CA TRP A 89 -3.90 14.49 -15.21
C TRP A 89 -3.51 14.34 -16.67
N ILE A 90 -4.08 13.33 -17.34
CA ILE A 90 -3.93 13.14 -18.77
C ILE A 90 -5.25 13.58 -19.41
N PRO A 91 -5.27 14.64 -20.23
CA PRO A 91 -6.51 15.13 -20.83
C PRO A 91 -7.24 14.07 -21.66
N ASN A 92 -8.56 14.01 -21.49
CA ASN A 92 -9.48 13.13 -22.21
C ASN A 92 -9.19 11.63 -22.04
N GLU A 93 -8.40 11.26 -21.04
CA GLU A 93 -8.07 9.87 -20.69
C GLU A 93 -9.19 9.25 -19.83
N PRO A 94 -9.90 8.22 -20.31
CA PRO A 94 -10.93 7.57 -19.53
C PRO A 94 -10.38 6.82 -18.30
N LEU A 95 -9.15 6.29 -18.35
CA LEU A 95 -8.62 5.43 -17.29
C LEU A 95 -7.88 6.22 -16.20
N LEU A 96 -8.38 6.14 -14.96
CA LEU A 96 -7.82 6.88 -13.84
C LEU A 96 -6.99 6.03 -12.89
N TYR A 97 -7.30 4.73 -12.77
CA TYR A 97 -6.58 3.82 -11.88
C TYR A 97 -6.63 2.37 -12.37
N ILE A 98 -5.55 1.62 -12.15
CA ILE A 98 -5.46 0.17 -12.30
C ILE A 98 -5.07 -0.42 -10.94
N GLY A 99 -5.74 -1.49 -10.52
CA GLY A 99 -5.38 -2.19 -9.29
C GLY A 99 -5.64 -3.69 -9.34
N MET A 100 -4.97 -4.40 -8.43
CA MET A 100 -5.22 -5.82 -8.14
C MET A 100 -5.88 -6.07 -6.78
N ALA A 101 -6.53 -7.23 -6.68
CA ALA A 101 -7.03 -7.81 -5.45
C ALA A 101 -6.72 -9.31 -5.40
N SER A 102 -5.84 -9.73 -4.48
CA SER A 102 -5.43 -11.15 -4.36
C SER A 102 -6.46 -12.06 -3.72
N THR A 103 -7.51 -11.50 -3.11
CA THR A 103 -8.56 -12.27 -2.41
C THR A 103 -9.94 -11.91 -2.92
N SER A 104 -10.27 -10.62 -2.95
CA SER A 104 -11.60 -10.14 -3.31
C SER A 104 -11.54 -8.75 -3.92
N ILE A 105 -11.96 -8.64 -5.18
CA ILE A 105 -12.17 -7.34 -5.85
C ILE A 105 -13.15 -6.50 -5.04
N ARG A 106 -14.29 -7.08 -4.61
CA ARG A 106 -15.28 -6.39 -3.76
C ARG A 106 -14.64 -5.78 -2.53
N SER A 107 -13.98 -6.59 -1.68
CA SER A 107 -13.40 -6.08 -0.44
C SER A 107 -12.31 -5.05 -0.70
N ARG A 108 -11.55 -5.18 -1.79
CA ARG A 108 -10.51 -4.21 -2.15
C ARG A 108 -11.09 -2.86 -2.58
N VAL A 109 -12.24 -2.86 -3.26
CA VAL A 109 -12.96 -1.65 -3.65
C VAL A 109 -13.75 -1.06 -2.47
N GLU A 110 -14.33 -1.87 -1.60
CA GLU A 110 -14.95 -1.40 -0.34
C GLU A 110 -13.94 -0.65 0.53
N GLN A 111 -12.71 -1.17 0.62
CA GLN A 111 -11.62 -0.48 1.29
C GLN A 111 -11.35 0.90 0.70
N TYR A 112 -11.52 1.11 -0.60
CA TYR A 112 -11.41 2.45 -1.19
C TYR A 112 -12.45 3.41 -0.62
N TYR A 113 -13.67 2.93 -0.42
CA TYR A 113 -14.78 3.76 0.05
C TYR A 113 -14.58 4.13 1.52
N SER A 114 -14.22 3.16 2.35
CA SER A 114 -14.06 3.33 3.80
C SER A 114 -12.73 3.96 4.23
N THR A 115 -11.64 3.82 3.44
CA THR A 115 -10.33 4.40 3.81
C THR A 115 -10.38 5.93 3.75
N GLU A 116 -10.30 6.60 4.89
CA GLU A 116 -10.29 8.06 4.94
C GLU A 116 -9.11 8.67 4.20
N LEU A 117 -9.30 9.90 3.68
CA LEU A 117 -8.25 10.63 3.00
C LEU A 117 -7.16 11.02 4.00
N GLY A 118 -5.90 10.67 3.70
CA GLY A 118 -4.79 10.81 4.65
C GLY A 118 -4.55 9.55 5.50
N ALA A 119 -5.41 8.54 5.46
CA ALA A 119 -5.12 7.27 6.11
C ALA A 119 -4.00 6.50 5.39
N ARG A 120 -3.21 5.73 6.15
CA ARG A 120 -2.09 4.92 5.62
C ARG A 120 -2.53 3.58 5.02
N ALA A 121 -3.70 3.09 5.43
CA ALA A 121 -4.22 1.77 5.17
C ALA A 121 -5.74 1.79 5.32
N PRO A 122 -6.47 0.77 4.82
CA PRO A 122 -6.01 -0.37 4.02
C PRO A 122 -5.74 -0.04 2.53
N HIS A 123 -6.20 1.10 2.02
CA HIS A 123 -6.06 1.45 0.60
C HIS A 123 -5.48 2.85 0.37
N ALA A 124 -4.16 2.97 0.50
CA ALA A 124 -3.46 4.24 0.33
C ALA A 124 -2.79 4.42 -1.06
N GLY A 125 -3.12 3.54 -2.02
CA GLY A 125 -2.46 3.45 -3.32
C GLY A 125 -3.02 4.43 -4.36
N GLY A 126 -4.35 4.56 -4.46
CA GLY A 126 -4.99 5.51 -5.38
C GLY A 126 -5.87 6.53 -4.70
N TRP A 127 -5.41 7.06 -3.57
CA TRP A 127 -6.12 8.09 -2.80
C TRP A 127 -6.38 9.37 -3.60
N TRP A 128 -5.62 9.63 -4.69
CA TRP A 128 -5.88 10.73 -5.64
C TRP A 128 -7.25 10.64 -6.30
N LEU A 129 -7.88 9.46 -6.39
CA LEU A 129 -9.28 9.39 -6.84
C LEU A 129 -10.20 10.20 -5.91
N LYS A 130 -9.98 10.12 -4.60
CA LYS A 130 -10.80 10.77 -3.58
C LYS A 130 -10.59 12.29 -3.51
N THR A 131 -9.70 12.85 -4.35
CA THR A 131 -9.52 14.30 -4.50
C THR A 131 -10.31 14.88 -5.66
N LEU A 132 -11.00 14.05 -6.45
CA LEU A 132 -11.89 14.48 -7.52
C LEU A 132 -13.21 15.03 -6.97
N GLU A 133 -13.74 16.05 -7.63
CA GLU A 133 -15.09 16.56 -7.36
C GLU A 133 -16.18 15.55 -7.76
N SER A 134 -15.99 14.88 -8.90
CA SER A 134 -16.95 13.96 -9.55
C SER A 134 -16.71 12.48 -9.21
N LEU A 135 -16.39 12.18 -7.95
CA LEU A 135 -16.08 10.81 -7.53
C LEU A 135 -17.25 9.83 -7.77
N ASP A 136 -18.48 10.31 -7.64
CA ASP A 136 -19.73 9.59 -7.87
C ASP A 136 -20.03 9.34 -9.36
N GLN A 137 -19.23 9.90 -10.27
CA GLN A 137 -19.36 9.69 -11.72
C GLN A 137 -18.36 8.66 -12.26
N LEU A 138 -17.57 8.04 -11.38
CA LEU A 138 -16.61 7.01 -11.77
C LEU A 138 -17.28 5.64 -11.89
N TYR A 139 -16.63 4.75 -12.63
CA TYR A 139 -17.02 3.37 -12.84
C TYR A 139 -15.87 2.43 -12.50
N VAL A 140 -16.18 1.27 -11.96
CA VAL A 140 -15.24 0.19 -11.65
C VAL A 140 -15.47 -0.93 -12.65
N HIS A 141 -14.50 -1.14 -13.53
CA HIS A 141 -14.45 -2.27 -14.46
C HIS A 141 -13.59 -3.36 -13.86
N PHE A 142 -13.96 -4.63 -14.00
CA PHE A 142 -13.23 -5.70 -13.34
C PHE A 142 -13.13 -6.96 -14.19
N ALA A 143 -12.08 -7.74 -13.93
CA ALA A 143 -11.86 -9.05 -14.51
C ALA A 143 -11.31 -10.00 -13.44
N SER A 144 -11.95 -11.16 -13.29
CA SER A 144 -11.52 -12.18 -12.33
C SER A 144 -10.30 -12.93 -12.87
N CYS A 145 -9.28 -13.14 -12.04
CA CYS A 145 -8.08 -13.92 -12.40
C CYS A 145 -7.26 -14.28 -11.17
N ASP A 146 -6.46 -15.35 -11.25
CA ASP A 146 -5.61 -15.80 -10.14
C ASP A 146 -4.25 -15.10 -10.11
N ASP A 147 -3.62 -14.89 -11.27
CA ASP A 147 -2.29 -14.27 -11.38
C ASP A 147 -2.35 -12.74 -11.35
N VAL A 148 -2.96 -12.19 -10.30
CA VAL A 148 -3.36 -10.77 -10.26
C VAL A 148 -2.19 -9.80 -10.37
N SER A 149 -1.01 -10.15 -9.85
CA SER A 149 0.18 -9.28 -9.86
C SER A 149 0.80 -9.17 -11.25
N SER A 150 0.96 -10.29 -11.96
CA SER A 150 1.47 -10.30 -13.32
C SER A 150 0.53 -9.53 -14.25
N ARG A 151 -0.78 -9.74 -14.10
CA ARG A 151 -1.82 -9.08 -14.92
C ARG A 151 -1.86 -7.57 -14.68
N GLU A 152 -1.84 -7.11 -13.43
CA GLU A 152 -1.75 -5.68 -13.09
C GLU A 152 -0.49 -5.05 -13.69
N GLN A 153 0.66 -5.71 -13.57
CA GLN A 153 1.93 -5.20 -14.09
C GLN A 153 1.89 -5.07 -15.62
N THR A 154 1.35 -6.06 -16.33
CA THR A 154 1.15 -6.02 -17.78
C THR A 154 0.25 -4.85 -18.19
N MET A 155 -0.87 -4.65 -17.48
CA MET A 155 -1.79 -3.53 -17.75
C MET A 155 -1.13 -2.17 -17.51
N LEU A 156 -0.38 -2.01 -16.40
CA LEU A 156 0.35 -0.77 -16.11
C LEU A 156 1.40 -0.47 -17.20
N ALA A 157 2.16 -1.48 -17.63
CA ALA A 157 3.15 -1.34 -18.69
C ALA A 157 2.50 -0.96 -20.03
N ALA A 158 1.39 -1.62 -20.39
CA ALA A 158 0.63 -1.34 -21.60
C ALA A 158 0.06 0.09 -21.59
N PHE A 159 -0.52 0.53 -20.46
CA PHE A 159 -0.98 1.90 -20.30
C PHE A 159 0.16 2.88 -20.53
N ALA A 160 1.29 2.71 -19.83
CA ALA A 160 2.43 3.60 -19.95
C ALA A 160 2.91 3.71 -21.40
N ALA A 161 3.03 2.58 -22.11
CA ALA A 161 3.42 2.53 -23.51
C ALA A 161 2.42 3.20 -24.47
N SER A 162 1.12 3.23 -24.13
CA SER A 162 0.07 3.82 -24.97
C SER A 162 0.02 5.37 -24.95
N VAL A 163 0.59 5.98 -23.91
CA VAL A 163 0.64 7.43 -23.75
C VAL A 163 1.61 8.03 -24.76
N GLU A 164 1.08 8.84 -25.67
CA GLU A 164 1.84 9.50 -26.73
C GLU A 164 3.02 10.32 -26.19
N PRO A 165 4.18 10.35 -26.87
CA PRO A 165 5.36 11.10 -26.43
C PRO A 165 5.08 12.57 -26.14
N GLU A 166 4.23 13.22 -26.94
CA GLU A 166 3.88 14.63 -26.73
C GLU A 166 3.10 14.85 -25.43
N ARG A 167 2.10 14.00 -25.15
CA ARG A 167 1.35 14.05 -23.88
C ARG A 167 2.25 13.72 -22.69
N ARG A 168 3.14 12.74 -22.85
CA ARG A 168 4.10 12.35 -21.82
C ARG A 168 5.00 13.53 -21.42
N ARG A 169 5.47 14.33 -22.37
CA ARG A 169 6.29 15.53 -22.10
C ARG A 169 5.57 16.63 -21.31
N GLN A 170 4.24 16.62 -21.31
CA GLN A 170 3.42 17.59 -20.56
C GLN A 170 3.17 17.16 -19.11
N LEU A 171 3.43 15.88 -18.77
CA LEU A 171 3.28 15.38 -17.42
C LEU A 171 4.41 15.86 -16.51
N PHE A 172 4.12 16.00 -15.21
CA PHE A 172 5.13 16.32 -14.22
C PHE A 172 6.26 15.29 -14.15
N ASP A 173 5.91 14.00 -14.21
CA ASP A 173 6.86 12.90 -14.23
C ASP A 173 6.82 12.22 -15.59
N VAL A 174 7.80 12.56 -16.44
CA VAL A 174 7.92 12.04 -17.80
C VAL A 174 8.43 10.60 -17.84
N ASP A 175 9.10 10.14 -16.77
CA ASP A 175 9.73 8.82 -16.70
C ASP A 175 8.76 7.76 -16.13
N ARG A 176 7.95 8.13 -15.13
CA ARG A 176 7.10 7.21 -14.36
C ARG A 176 5.63 7.39 -14.70
N VAL A 177 5.29 7.11 -15.95
CA VAL A 177 3.94 7.23 -16.48
C VAL A 177 3.05 6.09 -16.01
N ALA A 178 1.89 6.44 -15.46
CA ALA A 178 0.83 5.52 -15.05
C ALA A 178 -0.50 6.28 -14.97
N PRO A 179 -1.66 5.59 -14.88
CA PRO A 179 -2.97 6.25 -14.78
C PRO A 179 -2.97 7.29 -13.66
N PHE A 180 -3.80 8.33 -13.81
CA PHE A 180 -3.80 9.52 -12.94
C PHE A 180 -3.55 9.18 -11.46
N ALA A 181 -4.37 8.31 -10.87
CA ALA A 181 -4.33 7.99 -9.46
C ALA A 181 -3.38 6.85 -9.05
N ASN A 182 -2.70 6.18 -9.99
CA ASN A 182 -1.66 5.20 -9.65
C ASN A 182 -0.40 5.90 -9.11
N VAL A 183 -0.35 6.15 -7.79
CA VAL A 183 0.82 6.75 -7.14
C VAL A 183 1.99 5.77 -7.10
N ASP A 184 1.68 4.49 -6.90
CA ASP A 184 2.59 3.36 -7.11
C ASP A 184 2.41 2.87 -8.55
N ILE A 185 3.52 2.72 -9.27
CA ILE A 185 3.55 2.33 -10.68
C ILE A 185 4.05 0.89 -10.87
N GLY A 186 4.12 0.12 -9.78
CA GLY A 186 4.64 -1.24 -9.78
C GLY A 186 6.15 -1.31 -9.51
N ASN A 187 6.63 -2.51 -9.19
CA ASN A 187 8.05 -2.81 -8.92
C ASN A 187 8.71 -1.93 -7.84
N GLY A 188 7.93 -1.42 -6.88
CA GLY A 188 8.41 -0.53 -5.83
C GLY A 188 8.72 0.90 -6.29
N GLN A 189 8.36 1.25 -7.53
CA GLN A 189 8.50 2.60 -8.06
C GLN A 189 7.24 3.41 -7.81
N ARG A 190 7.41 4.71 -7.52
CA ARG A 190 6.32 5.64 -7.29
C ARG A 190 6.49 6.86 -8.17
N LYS A 191 5.39 7.49 -8.58
CA LYS A 191 5.43 8.80 -9.25
C LYS A 191 6.27 9.78 -8.42
N ARG A 192 7.15 10.55 -9.07
CA ARG A 192 7.95 11.63 -8.46
C ARG A 192 7.06 12.85 -8.24
N HIS A 193 6.09 12.73 -7.34
CA HIS A 193 5.07 13.75 -7.12
C HIS A 193 5.50 14.89 -6.20
N GLY A 194 6.61 14.76 -5.47
CA GLY A 194 7.09 15.80 -4.53
C GLY A 194 6.24 15.96 -3.25
N LEU A 195 5.06 15.34 -3.20
CA LEU A 195 4.21 15.28 -2.01
C LEU A 195 4.87 14.49 -0.87
N LEU A 196 4.93 15.07 0.33
CA LEU A 196 5.37 14.42 1.56
C LEU A 196 4.33 14.61 2.66
N ASN A 197 4.36 13.75 3.68
CA ASN A 197 3.50 13.82 4.87
C ASN A 197 1.98 13.86 4.61
N CYS A 198 1.49 13.49 3.42
CA CYS A 198 0.05 13.38 3.11
C CYS A 198 -0.61 12.13 3.72
N LYS A 199 -0.02 11.56 4.77
CA LYS A 199 -0.56 10.39 5.48
C LYS A 199 -0.32 10.52 6.97
N VAL A 200 -1.37 10.38 7.77
CA VAL A 200 -1.33 10.49 9.23
C VAL A 200 -0.25 9.59 9.81
N SER A 201 0.48 10.10 10.80
CA SER A 201 1.39 9.30 11.63
C SER A 201 0.63 8.13 12.22
N ALA A 202 1.26 6.98 12.39
CA ALA A 202 0.62 5.84 13.06
C ALA A 202 0.29 6.16 14.54
N HIS A 203 0.75 7.28 15.09
CA HIS A 203 0.49 7.75 16.45
C HIS A 203 0.16 9.26 16.42
N SER A 204 -1.12 9.59 16.48
CA SER A 204 -1.57 10.89 16.97
C SER A 204 -2.83 10.67 17.78
N THR A 205 -2.67 10.04 18.94
CA THR A 205 -3.51 10.32 20.10
C THR A 205 -3.06 11.69 20.63
N PRO A 206 -3.97 12.62 20.95
CA PRO A 206 -3.56 13.90 21.52
C PRO A 206 -3.03 13.67 22.94
N SER A 207 -1.72 13.78 23.12
CA SER A 207 -1.12 13.89 24.45
C SER A 207 -1.20 15.34 24.90
N ASP A 208 -2.28 15.65 25.60
CA ASP A 208 -2.26 16.70 26.62
C ASP A 208 -1.66 16.10 27.90
N THR A 209 -1.18 16.96 28.79
CA THR A 209 -0.51 16.69 30.07
C THR A 209 1.01 16.53 30.02
N SER A 210 1.65 17.69 30.20
CA SER A 210 2.94 17.85 30.86
C SER A 210 3.04 17.07 32.18
N MET A 211 4.04 16.20 32.34
CA MET A 211 4.68 15.91 33.63
C MET A 211 6.18 15.64 33.42
N GLU A 212 6.96 16.15 34.37
CA GLU A 212 8.42 16.16 34.48
C GLU A 212 9.04 14.74 34.56
N PRO A 213 10.37 14.60 34.35
CA PRO A 213 11.00 13.31 34.15
C PRO A 213 11.26 12.64 35.49
N ASP A 214 10.73 11.43 35.67
CA ASP A 214 11.08 10.55 36.78
C ASP A 214 11.78 9.29 36.26
N ASP A 215 12.80 8.91 37.01
CA ASP A 215 13.84 7.95 36.72
C ASP A 215 13.28 6.51 36.70
N ALA A 216 13.06 5.93 35.50
CA ALA A 216 12.61 4.55 35.35
C ALA A 216 13.49 3.80 34.35
N SER A 217 14.06 2.67 34.79
CA SER A 217 14.75 1.69 33.94
C SER A 217 13.91 1.35 32.70
N PRO A 218 14.53 1.22 31.51
CA PRO A 218 13.79 1.03 30.27
C PRO A 218 13.03 -0.30 30.31
N ALA A 219 11.70 -0.21 30.23
CA ALA A 219 10.82 -1.37 30.16
C ALA A 219 11.18 -2.27 28.96
N GLU A 220 11.25 -3.58 29.19
CA GLU A 220 11.47 -4.57 28.13
C GLU A 220 10.39 -4.48 27.05
N LEU A 221 10.80 -4.34 25.78
CA LEU A 221 9.88 -4.28 24.65
C LEU A 221 9.59 -5.68 24.13
N TRP A 222 8.32 -6.11 24.23
CA TRP A 222 7.84 -7.38 23.69
C TRP A 222 7.01 -7.17 22.42
N VAL A 223 7.36 -7.88 21.35
CA VAL A 223 6.62 -7.92 20.08
C VAL A 223 6.40 -9.36 19.61
N HIS A 224 5.65 -9.58 18.53
CA HIS A 224 5.28 -10.92 18.08
C HIS A 224 5.55 -11.12 16.58
N SER A 225 5.83 -12.36 16.18
CA SER A 225 5.81 -12.74 14.77
C SER A 225 4.39 -12.92 14.23
N GLN A 226 4.28 -13.12 12.92
CA GLN A 226 3.11 -13.74 12.32
C GLN A 226 3.07 -15.24 12.68
N PRO A 227 1.88 -15.88 12.60
CA PRO A 227 1.75 -17.33 12.65
C PRO A 227 2.77 -18.02 11.72
N VAL A 228 3.58 -18.92 12.27
CA VAL A 228 4.59 -19.67 11.51
C VAL A 228 3.89 -20.69 10.60
N THR A 229 4.09 -20.59 9.28
CA THR A 229 3.51 -21.52 8.29
C THR A 229 4.57 -22.43 7.68
N ASP A 230 4.15 -23.51 6.99
CA ASP A 230 5.07 -24.42 6.28
C ASP A 230 5.87 -23.69 5.19
N LYS A 231 5.28 -22.66 4.59
CA LYS A 231 5.94 -21.79 3.62
C LYS A 231 7.08 -21.00 4.27
N ASP A 232 6.89 -20.53 5.50
CA ASP A 232 7.91 -19.80 6.26
C ASP A 232 9.08 -20.74 6.61
N ARG A 233 8.77 -21.98 7.02
CA ARG A 233 9.79 -23.03 7.28
C ARG A 233 10.59 -23.38 6.05
N THR A 234 9.91 -23.61 4.92
CA THR A 234 10.55 -23.91 3.63
C THR A 234 11.46 -22.78 3.17
N ARG A 235 11.02 -21.52 3.39
CA ARG A 235 11.77 -20.34 2.98
C ARG A 235 12.74 -19.81 4.04
N SER A 236 12.87 -20.50 5.17
CA SER A 236 13.87 -20.23 6.22
C SER A 236 13.78 -18.85 6.86
N PHE A 237 12.55 -18.35 7.04
CA PHE A 237 12.36 -17.03 7.62
C PHE A 237 11.16 -16.93 8.54
N LEU A 238 11.20 -15.98 9.46
CA LEU A 238 10.10 -15.54 10.28
C LEU A 238 9.51 -14.24 9.70
N ARG A 239 8.19 -14.16 9.62
CA ARG A 239 7.50 -12.93 9.20
C ARG A 239 7.17 -12.09 10.41
N ILE A 240 7.54 -10.81 10.36
CA ILE A 240 7.21 -9.81 11.37
C ILE A 240 6.06 -8.96 10.84
N PRO A 241 4.90 -8.91 11.52
CA PRO A 241 3.74 -8.16 11.07
C PRO A 241 3.95 -6.65 11.28
N ALA A 242 3.14 -5.84 10.60
CA ALA A 242 3.24 -4.39 10.63
C ALA A 242 3.28 -3.83 12.06
N GLU A 243 2.43 -4.35 12.94
CA GLU A 243 2.34 -3.94 14.34
C GLU A 243 3.62 -4.18 15.14
N SER A 244 4.49 -5.11 14.74
CA SER A 244 5.74 -5.46 15.46
C SER A 244 6.99 -4.91 14.79
N LYS A 245 6.89 -4.35 13.58
CA LYS A 245 8.04 -3.80 12.84
C LYS A 245 8.74 -2.64 13.52
N HIS A 246 8.03 -1.90 14.38
CA HIS A 246 8.60 -0.73 15.06
C HIS A 246 9.77 -1.09 15.97
N ALA A 247 9.88 -2.35 16.40
CA ALA A 247 10.99 -2.86 17.19
C ALA A 247 12.23 -3.24 16.35
N PHE A 248 12.14 -3.18 15.01
CA PHE A 248 13.21 -3.57 14.08
C PHE A 248 13.70 -2.35 13.28
N PRO A 249 14.93 -2.39 12.73
CA PRO A 249 15.43 -1.29 11.90
C PRO A 249 14.53 -0.99 10.70
N SER A 250 14.44 0.29 10.34
CA SER A 250 13.65 0.74 9.19
C SER A 250 14.23 0.33 7.83
N VAL A 251 15.49 -0.10 7.81
CA VAL A 251 16.24 -0.57 6.64
C VAL A 251 16.71 -2.02 6.82
N ALA A 252 17.17 -2.66 5.75
CA ALA A 252 17.77 -3.98 5.85
C ALA A 252 19.05 -3.93 6.70
N ALA A 253 19.22 -4.91 7.60
CA ALA A 253 20.32 -4.94 8.57
C ALA A 253 20.69 -6.39 8.92
N GLN A 254 21.86 -6.56 9.53
CA GLN A 254 22.21 -7.78 10.28
C GLN A 254 21.83 -7.56 11.75
N LEU A 255 21.14 -8.52 12.33
CA LEU A 255 20.68 -8.47 13.73
C LEU A 255 21.24 -9.66 14.49
N GLN A 256 21.58 -9.43 15.76
CA GLN A 256 21.86 -10.51 16.69
C GLN A 256 20.54 -10.97 17.31
N VAL A 257 20.22 -12.24 17.09
CA VAL A 257 19.03 -12.88 17.64
C VAL A 257 19.46 -14.00 18.57
N VAL A 258 18.80 -14.14 19.71
CA VAL A 258 18.93 -15.31 20.58
C VAL A 258 17.73 -16.22 20.32
N LEU A 259 17.98 -17.41 19.79
CA LEU A 259 16.99 -18.46 19.56
C LEU A 259 17.25 -19.60 20.54
N ASP A 260 16.34 -19.85 21.49
CA ASP A 260 16.51 -20.92 22.51
C ASP A 260 17.92 -20.93 23.13
N ASP A 261 18.37 -19.78 23.64
CA ASP A 261 19.69 -19.55 24.26
C ASP A 261 20.91 -19.62 23.32
N VAL A 262 20.70 -19.74 22.01
CA VAL A 262 21.76 -19.69 20.99
C VAL A 262 21.76 -18.34 20.28
N GLN A 263 22.88 -17.63 20.34
CA GLN A 263 23.07 -16.38 19.62
C GLN A 263 23.39 -16.64 18.14
N VAL A 264 22.63 -16.03 17.25
CA VAL A 264 22.74 -16.16 15.80
C VAL A 264 22.68 -14.79 15.12
N ASP A 265 23.53 -14.61 14.11
CA ASP A 265 23.46 -13.46 13.22
C ASP A 265 22.44 -13.74 12.12
N VAL A 266 21.42 -12.90 12.04
CA VAL A 266 20.33 -13.05 11.07
C VAL A 266 20.17 -11.81 10.22
N ARG A 267 19.74 -12.04 8.98
CA ARG A 267 19.39 -10.94 8.09
C ARG A 267 17.98 -10.47 8.35
N TRP A 268 17.81 -9.17 8.55
CA TRP A 268 16.52 -8.50 8.56
C TRP A 268 16.26 -7.80 7.22
N ARG A 269 15.02 -7.94 6.71
CA ARG A 269 14.53 -7.21 5.54
C ARG A 269 13.15 -6.63 5.79
N PRO A 270 12.99 -5.29 5.84
CA PRO A 270 11.67 -4.69 5.85
C PRO A 270 11.00 -4.87 4.47
N ASN A 271 9.78 -5.40 4.44
CA ASN A 271 8.98 -5.58 3.23
C ASN A 271 7.88 -4.53 3.14
N GLY A 272 8.24 -3.35 2.65
CA GLY A 272 7.33 -2.21 2.57
C GLY A 272 6.79 -1.81 3.95
N THR A 273 5.50 -1.48 4.06
CA THR A 273 4.89 -1.06 5.33
C THR A 273 4.20 -2.18 6.10
N ARG A 274 3.91 -3.32 5.45
CA ARG A 274 2.99 -4.33 5.99
C ARG A 274 3.66 -5.49 6.73
N SER A 275 4.93 -5.74 6.45
CA SER A 275 5.68 -6.80 7.14
C SER A 275 7.19 -6.60 7.01
N GLY A 276 7.96 -7.40 7.71
CA GLY A 276 9.35 -7.67 7.37
C GLY A 276 9.66 -9.15 7.56
N THR A 277 10.87 -9.52 7.15
CA THR A 277 11.34 -10.89 7.13
C THR A 277 12.65 -10.98 7.89
N LEU A 278 12.70 -11.88 8.84
CA LEU A 278 13.88 -12.23 9.61
C LEU A 278 14.37 -13.60 9.13
N TYR A 279 15.51 -13.65 8.46
CA TYR A 279 16.06 -14.87 7.87
C TYR A 279 16.84 -15.65 8.93
N VAL A 280 16.16 -16.54 9.63
CA VAL A 280 16.73 -17.31 10.76
C VAL A 280 17.36 -18.64 10.34
N GLY A 281 17.16 -19.09 9.08
CA GLY A 281 17.78 -20.32 8.55
C GLY A 281 16.92 -21.59 8.70
N VAL A 282 17.16 -22.58 7.83
CA VAL A 282 16.37 -23.83 7.76
C VAL A 282 16.43 -24.60 9.08
N GLU A 283 17.63 -24.73 9.66
CA GLU A 283 17.89 -25.55 10.84
C GLU A 283 17.07 -25.05 12.05
N TYR A 284 17.06 -23.75 12.28
CA TYR A 284 16.29 -23.13 13.35
C TYR A 284 14.78 -23.13 13.07
N MET A 285 14.36 -22.87 11.82
CA MET A 285 12.93 -22.95 11.45
C MET A 285 12.35 -24.35 11.60
N ARG A 286 13.16 -25.42 11.52
CA ARG A 286 12.71 -26.80 11.78
C ARG A 286 12.52 -27.09 13.27
N GLY A 287 13.26 -26.40 14.14
CA GLY A 287 13.20 -26.58 15.60
C GLY A 287 11.97 -25.96 16.27
N LEU A 288 11.33 -24.98 15.63
CA LEU A 288 10.12 -24.32 16.15
C LEU A 288 8.97 -25.33 16.26
N ARG A 289 8.41 -25.53 17.45
CA ARG A 289 7.59 -26.72 17.75
C ARG A 289 6.12 -26.66 17.29
N GLU A 290 5.60 -25.50 16.86
CA GLU A 290 4.17 -25.39 16.54
C GLU A 290 3.87 -24.85 15.13
N HIS A 291 2.84 -25.41 14.49
CA HIS A 291 2.25 -24.84 13.28
C HIS A 291 1.28 -23.73 13.67
N HIS A 292 1.43 -22.56 13.05
CA HIS A 292 0.53 -21.41 13.21
C HIS A 292 0.61 -20.63 14.54
N GLU A 293 1.60 -20.89 15.39
CA GLU A 293 1.83 -20.05 16.57
C GLU A 293 2.57 -18.75 16.22
N ARG A 294 2.27 -17.66 16.95
CA ARG A 294 3.03 -16.41 16.91
C ARG A 294 4.13 -16.49 17.96
N LEU A 295 5.38 -16.31 17.54
CA LEU A 295 6.51 -16.35 18.45
C LEU A 295 6.68 -14.98 19.13
N PRO A 296 6.79 -14.94 20.46
CA PRO A 296 7.13 -13.72 21.18
C PRO A 296 8.62 -13.38 20.98
N ILE A 297 8.90 -12.09 20.85
CA ILE A 297 10.23 -11.52 20.61
C ILE A 297 10.47 -10.41 21.61
N ASN A 298 11.43 -10.61 22.51
CA ASN A 298 11.93 -9.57 23.39
C ASN A 298 12.99 -8.74 22.65
N VAL A 299 12.91 -7.42 22.72
CA VAL A 299 13.87 -6.51 22.11
C VAL A 299 14.51 -5.68 23.21
N ASN A 300 15.78 -5.98 23.49
CA ASN A 300 16.54 -5.35 24.58
C ASN A 300 17.91 -4.90 24.07
N HIS A 301 18.16 -3.58 24.08
CA HIS A 301 19.43 -2.97 23.64
C HIS A 301 19.97 -3.49 22.29
N GLY A 302 19.09 -3.78 21.33
CA GLY A 302 19.46 -4.25 19.99
C GLY A 302 19.69 -5.77 19.88
N ILE A 303 19.50 -6.51 20.97
CA ILE A 303 19.45 -7.98 20.98
C ILE A 303 17.98 -8.41 20.92
N TYR A 304 17.70 -9.39 20.05
CA TYR A 304 16.36 -9.89 19.79
C TYR A 304 16.23 -11.32 20.30
N THR A 305 15.53 -11.56 21.40
CA THR A 305 15.36 -12.91 21.94
C THR A 305 14.02 -13.48 21.49
N ILE A 306 14.04 -14.58 20.73
CA ILE A 306 12.83 -15.29 20.32
C ILE A 306 12.66 -16.52 21.20
N LEU A 307 11.55 -16.59 21.92
CA LEU A 307 11.21 -17.76 22.72
C LEU A 307 10.42 -18.73 21.86
N SER A 308 10.98 -19.90 21.57
CA SER A 308 10.28 -20.94 20.82
C SER A 308 9.73 -22.08 21.69
N LYS A 309 9.90 -21.94 23.01
CA LYS A 309 9.34 -22.81 24.05
C LYS A 309 8.43 -21.96 24.95
N SER A 310 7.27 -22.49 25.30
CA SER A 310 6.39 -21.88 26.31
C SER A 310 7.20 -21.52 27.56
N LEU A 311 7.01 -20.30 28.07
CA LEU A 311 7.36 -19.97 29.45
C LEU A 311 6.38 -20.72 30.35
N ASP A 312 6.67 -21.99 30.63
CA ASP A 312 6.13 -22.64 31.81
C ASP A 312 6.74 -21.95 33.05
N ASN A 313 6.11 -20.86 33.49
CA ASN A 313 6.14 -20.46 34.89
C ASN A 313 5.23 -21.45 35.62
N GLY A 314 5.74 -22.50 36.27
CA GLY A 314 6.37 -22.41 37.58
C GLY A 314 5.45 -23.07 38.62
N PRO A 315 5.96 -23.49 39.80
CA PRO A 315 5.38 -24.54 40.64
C PRO A 315 4.12 -24.12 41.42
N HIS A 316 3.23 -25.09 41.65
CA HIS A 316 2.34 -25.17 42.80
C HIS A 316 2.41 -26.57 43.40
#